data_AF-A0A959IBH6-F1
#
_entry.id   AF-A0A959IBH6-F1
#
_cell.length_a   1.000
_cell.length_b   1.000
_cell.length_c   1.000
_cell.angle_alpha   90.00
_cell.angle_beta   90.00
_cell.angle_gamma   90.00
#
_symmetry.space_group_name_H-M   'P 1'
#
loop_
_entity.id
_entity.type
_entity.pdbx_description
1 polymer ?
#
loop_
_entity_poly.entity_id
_entity_poly.type
_entity_poly.pdbx_seq_one_letter_code
_entity_poly.pdbx_strand_id
1 'polypeptide(L)'
;MRIVIFSRGAGLYSTQSLLRAGLRRRHQIEVVDHLQCSILIEERTPRIYYGGLPLGEMEAVIPRIGASVTFHGASLIRQVEAMKIFTATRAEALIKARDKLRCLQQLAIAGVQVPKTFFLQNTQDLPSVLEWLGGA
;
A
#
# COMPACT_ATOMS: atom_id res chain seq x y z
N MET A 1 13.53 18.55 -1.59
CA MET A 1 12.51 17.55 -1.25
C MET A 1 13.05 16.58 -0.23
N ARG A 2 12.40 16.51 0.94
CA ARG A 2 12.52 15.42 1.91
C ARG A 2 11.48 14.34 1.59
N ILE A 3 11.96 13.15 1.21
CA ILE A 3 11.16 12.00 0.77
C ILE A 3 11.37 10.85 1.74
N VAL A 4 10.28 10.27 2.26
CA VAL A 4 10.34 9.10 3.13
C VAL A 4 9.86 7.86 2.39
N ILE A 5 10.66 6.80 2.38
CA ILE A 5 10.25 5.49 1.87
C ILE A 5 9.77 4.65 3.06
N PHE A 6 8.47 4.38 3.12
CA PHE A 6 7.92 3.44 4.10
C PHE A 6 8.18 2.01 3.67
N SER A 7 9.14 1.33 4.31
CA SER A 7 9.51 -0.04 3.98
C SER A 7 10.10 -0.76 5.19
N ARG A 8 9.76 -2.05 5.36
CA ARG A 8 10.39 -2.91 6.39
C ARG A 8 11.82 -3.30 6.06
N GLY A 9 12.17 -3.27 4.77
CA GLY A 9 13.42 -3.82 4.27
C GLY A 9 14.25 -2.75 3.58
N ALA A 10 15.11 -2.07 4.35
CA ALA A 10 16.05 -1.11 3.80
C ALA A 10 17.03 -1.77 2.83
N GLY A 11 17.45 -3.01 3.08
CA GLY A 11 18.37 -3.76 2.22
C GLY A 11 17.76 -4.33 0.93
N LEU A 12 16.43 -4.26 0.75
CA LEU A 12 15.78 -4.82 -0.44
C LEU A 12 16.18 -4.04 -1.70
N TYR A 13 16.40 -4.77 -2.79
CA TYR A 13 16.82 -4.17 -4.07
C TYR A 13 15.92 -3.01 -4.51
N SER A 14 14.60 -3.18 -4.50
CA SER A 14 13.66 -2.13 -4.92
C SER A 14 13.75 -0.88 -4.04
N THR A 15 13.90 -1.07 -2.72
CA THR A 15 14.04 0.03 -1.75
C THR A 15 15.35 0.78 -1.99
N GLN A 16 16.45 0.05 -2.16
CA GLN A 16 17.77 0.61 -2.49
C GLN A 16 17.78 1.33 -3.84
N SER A 17 17.06 0.80 -4.83
CA SER A 17 16.95 1.42 -6.16
C SER A 17 16.24 2.78 -6.07
N LEU A 18 15.14 2.86 -5.31
CA LEU A 18 14.44 4.12 -5.04
C LEU A 18 15.32 5.11 -4.27
N LEU A 19 16.00 4.64 -3.22
CA LEU A 19 16.92 5.45 -2.43
C LEU A 19 18.02 6.07 -3.32
N ARG A 20 18.70 5.25 -4.12
CA ARG A 20 19.73 5.71 -5.07
C ARG A 20 19.17 6.67 -6.13
N ALA A 21 17.95 6.44 -6.61
CA ALA A 21 17.32 7.33 -7.58
C ALA A 21 16.98 8.71 -6.98
N GLY A 22 16.55 8.77 -5.72
CA GLY A 22 16.32 10.00 -4.99
C GLY A 22 17.62 10.76 -4.69
N LEU A 23 18.65 10.04 -4.22
CA LEU A 23 19.97 10.62 -3.95
C LEU A 23 20.61 11.24 -5.20
N ARG A 24 20.55 10.55 -6.35
CA ARG A 24 21.05 11.07 -7.63
C ARG A 24 20.35 12.36 -8.08
N ARG A 25 19.10 12.55 -7.67
CA ARG A 25 18.32 13.78 -7.94
C ARG A 25 18.50 14.86 -6.88
N ARG A 26 19.44 14.66 -5.93
CA ARG A 26 19.71 15.57 -4.82
C ARG A 26 18.50 15.79 -3.89
N HIS A 27 17.69 14.74 -3.72
CA HIS A 27 16.64 14.72 -2.70
C HIS A 27 17.19 14.18 -1.38
N GLN A 28 16.68 14.69 -0.26
CA GLN A 28 16.90 14.09 1.06
C GLN A 28 15.94 12.90 1.16
N ILE A 29 16.46 11.68 1.00
CA ILE A 29 15.63 10.48 0.96
C ILE A 29 16.10 9.48 2.00
N GLU A 30 15.15 8.93 2.76
CA GLU A 30 15.43 7.96 3.82
C GLU A 30 14.43 6.82 3.83
N VAL A 31 14.81 5.70 4.44
CA VAL A 31 13.94 4.54 4.62
C VAL A 31 13.50 4.47 6.07
N VAL A 32 12.18 4.37 6.27
CA VAL A 32 11.56 4.29 7.59
C VAL A 32 10.73 3.02 7.67
N ASP A 33 10.93 2.22 8.72
CA ASP A 33 10.07 1.07 8.97
C ASP A 33 8.72 1.54 9.49
N HIS A 34 7.73 1.51 8.61
CA HIS A 34 6.34 1.84 8.93
C HIS A 34 5.74 1.03 10.09
N LEU A 35 6.25 -0.17 10.41
CA LEU A 35 5.78 -0.90 11.59
C LEU A 35 6.23 -0.30 12.92
N GLN A 36 7.30 0.50 12.91
CA GLN A 36 7.81 1.20 14.07
C GLN A 36 7.26 2.63 14.15
N CYS A 37 6.35 3.00 13.25
CA CYS A 37 5.69 4.29 13.27
C CYS A 37 4.43 4.26 14.14
N SER A 38 4.30 5.28 14.99
CA SER A 38 3.11 5.54 15.80
C SER A 38 2.38 6.76 15.25
N ILE A 39 1.05 6.72 15.27
CA ILE A 39 0.19 7.81 14.81
C ILE A 39 -0.33 8.56 16.04
N LEU A 40 -0.19 9.89 16.03
CA LEU A 40 -0.88 10.77 16.98
C LEU A 40 -2.09 11.38 16.28
N ILE A 41 -3.26 11.17 16.87
CA ILE A 41 -4.52 11.76 16.44
C ILE A 41 -4.84 12.89 17.42
N GLU A 42 -4.72 14.13 16.96
CA GLU A 42 -5.00 15.33 17.73
C GLU A 42 -5.81 16.30 16.84
N GLU A 43 -6.58 17.18 17.47
CA GLU A 43 -7.39 18.15 16.74
C GLU A 43 -6.50 19.08 15.90
N ARG A 44 -6.64 19.03 14.58
CA ARG A 44 -5.93 19.84 13.58
C ARG A 44 -4.41 19.57 13.43
N THR A 45 -3.81 18.71 14.24
CA THR A 45 -2.36 18.44 14.23
C THR A 45 -2.03 16.95 14.08
N PRO A 46 -2.36 16.31 12.95
CA PRO A 46 -1.96 14.93 12.69
C PRO A 46 -0.43 14.80 12.67
N ARG A 47 0.13 13.87 13.47
CA ARG A 47 1.58 13.61 13.51
C ARG A 47 1.91 12.13 13.41
N ILE A 48 3.13 11.85 12.97
CA ILE A 48 3.72 10.51 12.92
C ILE A 48 5.01 10.54 13.73
N TYR A 49 5.19 9.53 14.58
CA TYR A 49 6.38 9.33 15.39
C TYR A 49 7.11 8.07 14.92
N TYR A 50 8.44 8.07 15.03
CA TYR A 50 9.30 6.92 14.73
C TYR A 50 10.42 6.89 15.77
N GLY A 51 10.57 5.75 16.47
CA GLY A 51 11.55 5.63 17.55
C GLY A 51 11.31 6.61 18.71
N GLY A 52 10.05 6.98 18.97
CA GLY A 52 9.68 7.92 20.03
C GLY A 52 9.86 9.41 19.66
N LEU A 53 10.42 9.71 18.49
CA LEU A 53 10.61 11.09 18.02
C LEU A 53 9.63 11.42 16.90
N PRO A 54 9.19 12.68 16.76
CA PRO A 54 8.38 13.07 15.63
C PRO A 54 9.19 12.85 14.34
N LEU A 55 8.56 12.24 13.33
CA LEU A 55 9.21 11.92 12.06
C LEU A 55 9.59 13.17 11.24
N GLY A 56 9.28 14.37 11.74
CA GLY A 56 9.60 15.66 11.14
C GLY A 56 8.76 15.96 9.89
N GLU A 57 8.95 17.16 9.33
CA GLU A 57 8.27 17.58 8.10
C GLU A 57 8.84 16.82 6.90
N MET A 58 7.97 16.15 6.14
CA MET A 58 8.33 15.48 4.89
C MET A 58 7.42 15.98 3.78
N GLU A 59 7.96 16.08 2.57
CA GLU A 59 7.23 16.61 1.40
C GLU A 59 6.54 15.49 0.61
N ALA A 60 7.11 14.29 0.64
CA ALA A 60 6.56 13.14 -0.06
C ALA A 60 6.85 11.80 0.64
N VAL A 61 5.96 10.84 0.42
CA VAL A 61 6.09 9.46 0.89
C VAL A 61 5.96 8.48 -0.27
N ILE A 62 6.81 7.46 -0.27
CA ILE A 62 6.72 6.31 -1.19
C ILE A 62 6.38 5.06 -0.36
N PRO A 63 5.11 4.62 -0.34
CA PRO A 63 4.71 3.46 0.44
C PRO A 63 5.13 2.14 -0.22
N ARG A 64 5.96 1.36 0.47
CA ARG A 64 6.35 -0.02 0.12
C ARG A 64 5.83 -0.98 1.20
N ILE A 65 4.51 -1.09 1.25
CA ILE A 65 3.78 -1.86 2.26
C ILE A 65 3.71 -3.34 1.88
N GLY A 66 4.10 -4.23 2.80
CA GLY A 66 3.97 -5.69 2.63
C GLY A 66 2.51 -6.15 2.68
N ALA A 67 2.18 -7.25 1.99
CA ALA A 67 0.80 -7.75 1.93
C ALA A 67 0.24 -8.13 3.31
N SER A 68 1.08 -8.69 4.19
CA SER A 68 0.71 -9.12 5.55
C SER A 68 0.41 -7.96 6.52
N VAL A 69 0.77 -6.73 6.17
CA VAL A 69 0.63 -5.54 7.05
C VAL A 69 -0.17 -4.42 6.38
N THR A 70 -1.05 -4.80 5.45
CA THR A 70 -1.84 -3.87 4.62
C THR A 70 -2.66 -2.91 5.47
N PHE A 71 -3.31 -3.38 6.55
CA PHE A 71 -4.15 -2.53 7.40
C PHE A 71 -3.32 -1.41 8.06
N HIS A 72 -2.22 -1.77 8.71
CA HIS A 72 -1.33 -0.81 9.38
C HIS A 72 -0.71 0.17 8.38
N GLY A 73 -0.19 -0.34 7.25
CA GLY A 73 0.35 0.51 6.20
C GLY A 73 -0.69 1.48 5.62
N ALA A 74 -1.93 1.03 5.40
CA ALA A 74 -3.00 1.90 4.94
C ALA A 74 -3.36 2.98 5.98
N SER A 75 -3.35 2.66 7.27
CA SER A 75 -3.57 3.65 8.34
C SER A 75 -2.49 4.73 8.36
N LEU A 76 -1.22 4.37 8.19
CA LEU A 76 -0.14 5.36 8.06
C LEU A 76 -0.26 6.21 6.80
N ILE A 77 -0.60 5.61 5.66
CA ILE A 77 -0.82 6.37 4.42
C ILE A 77 -1.99 7.35 4.58
N ARG A 78 -3.09 6.93 5.22
CA ARG A 78 -4.21 7.85 5.55
C ARG A 78 -3.76 9.01 6.42
N GLN A 79 -2.89 8.75 7.40
CA GLN A 79 -2.35 9.81 8.24
C GLN A 79 -1.52 10.79 7.41
N VAL A 80 -0.67 10.31 6.51
CA VAL A 80 0.11 11.15 5.57
C VAL A 80 -0.82 11.98 4.67
N GLU A 81 -1.89 11.38 4.16
CA GLU A 81 -2.93 12.09 3.39
C GLU A 81 -3.60 13.19 4.22
N ALA A 82 -3.95 12.91 5.48
CA ALA A 82 -4.54 13.88 6.41
C ALA A 82 -3.58 15.02 6.76
N MET A 83 -2.27 14.75 6.79
CA MET A 83 -1.20 15.75 6.91
C MET A 83 -1.00 16.57 5.62
N LYS A 84 -1.77 16.30 4.55
CA LYS A 84 -1.66 16.93 3.22
C LYS A 84 -0.29 16.74 2.57
N ILE A 85 0.39 15.66 2.92
CA ILE A 85 1.69 15.29 2.37
C ILE A 85 1.46 14.41 1.13
N PHE A 86 2.26 14.61 0.09
CA PHE A 86 2.14 13.81 -1.11
C PHE A 86 2.49 12.34 -0.84
N THR A 87 1.64 11.42 -1.27
CA THR A 87 1.93 9.97 -1.23
C THR A 87 1.82 9.40 -2.63
N ALA A 88 2.81 8.60 -3.04
CA ALA A 88 2.82 7.95 -4.35
C ALA A 88 1.64 6.96 -4.54
N THR A 89 1.09 6.45 -3.44
CA THR A 89 -0.06 5.54 -3.45
C THR A 89 -1.04 5.98 -2.37
N ARG A 90 -2.32 6.12 -2.73
CA ARG A 90 -3.37 6.42 -1.75
C ARG A 90 -3.73 5.20 -0.90
N ALA A 91 -4.18 5.42 0.32
CA ALA A 91 -4.54 4.33 1.23
C ALA A 91 -5.70 3.48 0.67
N GLU A 92 -6.70 4.13 0.09
CA GLU A 92 -7.84 3.45 -0.54
C GLU A 92 -7.39 2.63 -1.76
N ALA A 93 -6.47 3.18 -2.57
CA ALA A 93 -5.91 2.47 -3.73
C ALA A 93 -5.12 1.24 -3.29
N LEU A 94 -4.35 1.34 -2.20
CA LEU A 94 -3.64 0.20 -1.62
C LEU A 94 -4.61 -0.92 -1.20
N ILE A 95 -5.68 -0.58 -0.48
CA ILE A 95 -6.66 -1.56 -0.01
C ILE A 95 -7.37 -2.22 -1.20
N LYS A 96 -7.85 -1.41 -2.16
CA LYS A 96 -8.52 -1.93 -3.38
C LYS A 96 -7.60 -2.88 -4.15
N ALA A 97 -6.34 -2.48 -4.39
CA ALA A 97 -5.37 -3.28 -5.11
C ALA A 97 -4.97 -4.59 -4.42
N ARG A 98 -5.24 -4.72 -3.10
CA ARG A 98 -4.95 -5.92 -2.31
C ARG A 98 -6.07 -6.94 -2.36
N ASP A 99 -7.30 -6.49 -2.58
CA ASP A 99 -8.45 -7.35 -2.77
C ASP A 99 -8.55 -7.78 -4.24
N LYS A 100 -8.08 -9.01 -4.51
CA LYS A 100 -8.07 -9.57 -5.86
C LYS A 100 -9.48 -9.73 -6.44
N LEU A 101 -10.46 -10.13 -5.62
CA LEU A 101 -11.83 -10.31 -6.07
C LEU A 101 -12.41 -8.97 -6.51
N ARG A 102 -12.28 -7.95 -5.65
CA ARG A 102 -12.74 -6.60 -5.97
C ARG A 102 -12.02 -6.01 -7.16
N CYS A 103 -10.71 -6.20 -7.29
CA CYS A 103 -9.94 -5.79 -8.46
C CYS A 103 -10.49 -6.41 -9.75
N LEU A 104 -10.70 -7.73 -9.76
CA LEU A 104 -11.22 -8.44 -10.93
C LEU A 104 -12.63 -7.97 -11.29
N GLN A 105 -13.49 -7.76 -10.30
CA GLN A 105 -14.83 -7.18 -10.52
C GLN A 105 -14.76 -5.78 -11.13
N GLN A 106 -13.89 -4.90 -10.62
CA GLN A 106 -13.72 -3.55 -11.16
C GLN A 106 -13.17 -3.55 -12.60
N LEU A 107 -12.20 -4.41 -12.90
CA LEU A 107 -11.64 -4.56 -14.24
C LEU A 107 -12.71 -5.08 -15.22
N ALA A 108 -13.49 -6.08 -14.82
CA ALA A 108 -14.58 -6.62 -15.63
C ALA A 108 -15.66 -5.56 -15.94
N ILE A 109 -16.09 -4.78 -14.93
CA ILE A 109 -17.07 -3.69 -15.10
C ILE A 109 -16.52 -2.60 -16.03
N ALA A 110 -15.21 -2.34 -15.98
CA ALA A 110 -14.55 -1.37 -16.85
C ALA A 110 -14.30 -1.89 -18.29
N GLY A 111 -14.72 -3.11 -18.63
CA GLY A 111 -14.52 -3.70 -19.95
C GLY A 111 -13.11 -4.20 -20.23
N VAL A 112 -12.25 -4.30 -19.20
CA VAL A 112 -10.93 -4.91 -19.33
C VAL A 112 -11.09 -6.43 -19.32
N GLN A 113 -10.48 -7.11 -20.29
CA GLN A 113 -10.51 -8.56 -20.35
C GLN A 113 -9.85 -9.17 -19.11
N VAL A 114 -10.59 -10.03 -18.41
CA VAL A 114 -10.13 -10.80 -17.25
C VAL A 114 -10.50 -12.27 -17.45
N PRO A 115 -9.73 -13.23 -16.91
CA PRO A 115 -10.07 -14.65 -17.01
C PRO A 115 -11.38 -14.95 -16.28
N LYS A 116 -12.15 -15.92 -16.78
CA LYS A 116 -13.34 -16.43 -16.11
C LYS A 116 -12.94 -16.95 -14.73
N THR A 117 -13.46 -16.31 -13.69
CA THR A 117 -13.05 -16.55 -12.29
C THR A 117 -14.28 -16.81 -11.44
N PHE A 118 -14.25 -17.88 -10.66
CA PHE A 118 -15.25 -18.15 -9.62
C PHE A 118 -14.65 -17.92 -8.24
N PHE A 119 -15.44 -17.30 -7.36
CA PHE A 119 -15.16 -17.19 -5.94
C PHE A 119 -16.19 -18.02 -5.18
N LEU A 120 -15.76 -19.17 -4.64
CA LEU A 120 -16.64 -20.07 -3.90
C LEU A 120 -16.47 -19.86 -2.40
N GLN A 121 -17.60 -19.81 -1.68
CA GLN A 121 -17.63 -19.92 -0.22
C GLN A 121 -18.07 -21.32 0.24
N ASN A 122 -19.05 -21.91 -0.44
CA ASN A 122 -19.52 -23.27 -0.17
C ASN A 122 -18.81 -24.26 -1.09
N THR A 123 -18.16 -25.26 -0.50
CA THR A 123 -17.42 -26.30 -1.24
C THR A 123 -18.34 -27.31 -1.92
N GLN A 124 -19.61 -27.40 -1.51
CA GLN A 124 -20.59 -28.30 -2.14
C GLN A 124 -20.91 -27.89 -3.59
N ASP A 125 -20.75 -26.61 -3.93
CA ASP A 125 -21.03 -26.08 -5.26
C ASP A 125 -19.88 -26.35 -6.26
N LEU A 126 -18.76 -26.93 -5.78
CA LEU A 126 -17.56 -27.15 -6.58
C LEU A 126 -17.81 -27.95 -7.88
N PRO A 127 -18.59 -29.04 -7.90
CA PRO A 127 -18.86 -29.78 -9.14
C PRO A 127 -19.52 -28.91 -10.21
N SER A 128 -20.56 -28.16 -9.82
CA SER A 128 -21.30 -27.25 -10.73
C SER A 128 -20.40 -26.12 -11.24
N VAL A 129 -19.54 -25.58 -10.37
CA VAL A 129 -18.62 -24.51 -10.76
C VAL A 129 -17.55 -24.99 -11.75
N LEU A 130 -17.04 -26.21 -11.58
CA LEU A 130 -16.10 -26.82 -12.53
C LEU A 130 -16.73 -27.00 -13.92
N GLU A 131 -17.98 -27.46 -13.95
CA GLU A 131 -18.75 -27.57 -15.19
C GLU A 131 -18.93 -26.19 -15.85
N TRP A 132 -19.33 -25.17 -15.08
CA TRP A 132 -19.47 -23.81 -15.62
C TRP A 132 -18.14 -23.20 -16.06
N LEU A 133 -17.01 -23.56 -15.46
CA LEU A 133 -15.69 -23.10 -15.90
C LEU A 133 -15.28 -23.65 -17.27
N GLY A 134 -15.96 -24.70 -17.74
CA GLY A 134 -15.73 -25.31 -19.05
C GLY A 134 -15.39 -26.79 -19.00
N GLY A 135 -15.30 -27.39 -17.80
CA GLY A 135 -14.85 -28.78 -17.62
C GLY A 135 -13.41 -29.00 -18.11
N ALA A 136 -12.75 -30.04 -17.61
CA ALA A 136 -11.60 -30.65 -18.28
C ALA A 136 -12.06 -31.98 -18.86
#